data_AF-A0A1M6YFU3-F1
#
_entry.id   AF-A0A1M6YFU3-F1
#
_cell.length_a   1.000
_cell.length_b   1.000
_cell.length_c   1.000
_cell.angle_alpha   90.00
_cell.angle_beta   90.00
_cell.angle_gamma   90.00
#
_symmetry.space_group_name_H-M   'P 1'
#
loop_
_entity.id
_entity.type
_entity.pdbx_description
1 polymer ?
#
loop_
_entity_poly.entity_id
_entity_poly.type
_entity_poly.pdbx_seq_one_letter_code
_entity_poly.pdbx_strand_id
1 'polypeptide(L)'
;MKQGREVGSRLNRMVNVISLPDALFCARPLVDQLFADRLLTSIYYGRPGAKGRTQKAADREEIAMLVGKLHAKAVELSAEVDGLVPVSKAAEKAKVPGITVVHMILGGFLKRVFRLAGQDGVGALRVDPAEVKQHRISCTEGLSPMEAFASLKISRNIGWCLVDRCPDEVGLAVNWIIGPDEDHRIPWFDPAVVADFKARLTHPVRIAERHGIQIGEVVGRLKRRRVRPELSESEVGENFYRIRDLKADLFT
;
A
#
# COMPACT_ATOMS: atom_id res chain seq x y z
N MET A 1 7.55 10.68 -27.38
CA MET A 1 8.98 10.27 -27.43
C MET A 1 9.67 10.22 -26.04
N LYS A 2 9.42 11.15 -25.09
CA LYS A 2 10.07 11.12 -23.75
C LYS A 2 9.64 9.95 -22.85
N GLN A 3 8.33 9.65 -22.75
CA GLN A 3 7.80 8.55 -21.92
C GLN A 3 8.36 7.16 -22.31
N GLY A 4 8.56 6.88 -23.60
CA GLY A 4 9.11 5.60 -24.06
C GLY A 4 10.58 5.39 -23.67
N ARG A 5 11.38 6.47 -23.64
CA ARG A 5 12.78 6.42 -23.18
C ARG A 5 12.89 6.25 -21.67
N GLU A 6 12.01 6.93 -20.92
CA GLU A 6 11.99 6.84 -19.46
C GLU A 6 11.57 5.45 -18.98
N VAL A 7 10.54 4.85 -19.60
CA VAL A 7 10.19 3.45 -19.35
C VAL A 7 11.35 2.52 -19.74
N GLY A 8 12.01 2.77 -20.87
CA GLY A 8 13.19 2.02 -21.32
C GLY A 8 14.38 2.08 -20.35
N SER A 9 14.66 3.23 -19.73
CA SER A 9 15.74 3.38 -18.74
C SER A 9 15.42 2.71 -17.40
N ARG A 10 14.16 2.75 -16.96
CA ARG A 10 13.69 2.04 -15.75
C ARG A 10 13.86 0.53 -15.87
N LEU A 11 13.65 -0.02 -17.08
CA LEU A 11 13.82 -1.44 -17.37
C LEU A 11 15.30 -1.90 -17.28
N ASN A 12 16.26 -1.04 -17.61
CA ASN A 12 17.68 -1.36 -17.50
C ASN A 12 18.21 -1.32 -16.04
N ARG A 13 17.47 -0.71 -15.11
CA ARG A 13 17.88 -0.47 -13.70
C ARG A 13 17.06 -1.27 -12.69
N MET A 14 16.35 -2.29 -13.16
CA MET A 14 15.46 -3.05 -12.32
C MET A 14 16.17 -3.84 -11.22
N VAL A 15 15.60 -3.77 -10.02
CA VAL A 15 15.87 -4.72 -8.95
C VAL A 15 14.66 -5.62 -8.80
N ASN A 16 14.87 -6.92 -8.98
CA ASN A 16 13.83 -7.93 -8.79
C ASN A 16 13.33 -7.90 -7.34
N VAL A 17 12.02 -8.06 -7.13
CA VAL A 17 11.44 -8.05 -5.76
C VAL A 17 12.07 -9.08 -4.82
N ILE A 18 12.63 -10.17 -5.34
CA ILE A 18 13.30 -11.20 -4.56
C ILE A 18 14.61 -10.68 -3.93
N SER A 19 15.32 -9.78 -4.60
CA SER A 19 16.58 -9.19 -4.11
C SER A 19 16.41 -7.84 -3.41
N LEU A 20 15.17 -7.34 -3.30
CA LEU A 20 14.88 -6.11 -2.57
C LEU A 20 15.16 -6.17 -1.06
N PRO A 21 14.87 -7.26 -0.33
CA PRO A 21 15.24 -7.37 1.08
C PRO A 21 16.74 -7.13 1.29
N ASP A 22 17.58 -7.72 0.43
CA ASP A 22 19.03 -7.56 0.49
C ASP A 22 19.46 -6.15 0.06
N ALA A 23 18.87 -5.60 -0.99
CA ALA A 23 19.19 -4.26 -1.48
C ALA A 23 18.76 -3.12 -0.51
N LEU A 24 17.68 -3.32 0.23
CA LEU A 24 17.18 -2.38 1.24
C LEU A 24 17.71 -2.69 2.65
N PHE A 25 18.44 -3.80 2.82
CA PHE A 25 18.85 -4.35 4.12
C PHE A 25 17.68 -4.45 5.11
N CYS A 26 16.55 -4.98 4.64
CA CYS A 26 15.32 -5.07 5.44
C CYS A 26 14.59 -6.41 5.27
N ALA A 27 13.65 -6.69 6.17
CA ALA A 27 12.87 -7.92 6.10
C ALA A 27 11.83 -7.87 4.96
N ARG A 28 11.59 -9.00 4.33
CA ARG A 28 10.61 -9.15 3.22
C ARG A 28 9.21 -8.56 3.51
N PRO A 29 8.62 -8.70 4.71
CA PRO A 29 7.34 -8.07 5.02
C PRO A 29 7.35 -6.54 4.84
N LEU A 30 8.47 -5.88 5.14
CA LEU A 30 8.59 -4.44 4.95
C LEU A 30 8.61 -4.06 3.47
N VAL A 31 9.28 -4.85 2.62
CA VAL A 31 9.28 -4.67 1.17
C VAL A 31 7.86 -4.75 0.61
N ASP A 32 7.07 -5.73 1.05
CA ASP A 32 5.67 -5.86 0.61
C ASP A 32 4.82 -4.66 1.04
N GLN A 33 5.06 -4.11 2.23
CA GLN A 33 4.39 -2.91 2.73
C GLN A 33 4.82 -1.63 1.99
N LEU A 34 6.09 -1.49 1.60
CA LEU A 34 6.57 -0.36 0.79
C LEU A 34 5.81 -0.25 -0.54
N PHE A 35 5.54 -1.38 -1.19
CA PHE A 35 4.68 -1.40 -2.38
C PHE A 35 3.20 -1.19 -2.06
N ALA A 36 2.75 -1.62 -0.87
CA ALA A 36 1.36 -1.47 -0.48
C ALA A 36 0.99 0.00 -0.27
N ASP A 37 1.90 0.79 0.28
CA ASP A 37 1.67 2.22 0.58
C ASP A 37 2.24 3.14 -0.52
N ARG A 38 2.59 2.57 -1.69
CA ARG A 38 3.14 3.29 -2.86
C ARG A 38 4.43 4.08 -2.57
N LEU A 39 5.20 3.69 -1.56
CA LEU A 39 6.56 4.22 -1.35
C LEU A 39 7.56 3.67 -2.38
N LEU A 40 7.24 2.52 -2.98
CA LEU A 40 7.90 2.00 -4.17
C LEU A 40 6.85 1.69 -5.24
N THR A 41 7.16 2.03 -6.48
CA THR A 41 6.31 1.76 -7.64
C THR A 41 6.75 0.44 -8.26
N SER A 42 5.83 -0.53 -8.30
CA SER A 42 6.12 -1.78 -9.01
C SER A 42 6.15 -1.51 -10.52
N ILE A 43 7.27 -1.81 -11.15
CA ILE A 43 7.36 -1.97 -12.60
C ILE A 43 6.71 -3.32 -12.92
N TYR A 44 5.61 -3.27 -13.68
CA TYR A 44 4.89 -4.46 -14.12
C TYR A 44 5.27 -4.82 -15.56
N TYR A 45 5.53 -6.09 -15.79
CA TYR A 45 5.54 -6.67 -17.12
C TYR A 45 4.17 -7.25 -17.47
N GLY A 46 3.36 -6.53 -18.27
CA GLY A 46 2.08 -7.02 -18.79
C GLY A 46 0.90 -6.06 -18.62
N ARG A 47 -0.32 -6.50 -19.03
CA ARG A 47 -1.55 -5.71 -18.92
C ARG A 47 -1.90 -5.42 -17.44
N PRO A 48 -2.39 -4.21 -17.11
CA PRO A 48 -2.99 -3.92 -15.80
C PRO A 48 -4.06 -4.98 -15.47
N GLY A 49 -3.98 -5.58 -14.28
CA GLY A 49 -4.93 -6.61 -13.84
C GLY A 49 -4.57 -8.06 -14.19
N ALA A 50 -3.45 -8.32 -14.89
CA ALA A 50 -3.01 -9.69 -15.12
C ALA A 50 -2.64 -10.41 -13.80
N LYS A 51 -3.47 -11.39 -13.41
CA LYS A 51 -3.19 -12.29 -12.28
C LYS A 51 -2.01 -13.17 -12.62
N GLY A 52 -0.84 -12.92 -12.00
CA GLY A 52 0.33 -13.75 -12.22
C GLY A 52 1.54 -13.35 -11.39
N ARG A 53 2.36 -14.35 -11.06
CA ARG A 53 3.61 -14.29 -10.31
C ARG A 53 4.76 -13.66 -11.14
N THR A 54 4.45 -13.02 -12.26
CA THR A 54 5.41 -12.53 -13.25
C THR A 54 5.80 -11.09 -12.96
N GLN A 55 6.95 -11.00 -12.28
CA GLN A 55 7.94 -9.95 -12.39
C GLN A 55 7.48 -8.56 -11.96
N LYS A 56 7.40 -8.42 -10.63
CA LYS A 56 7.52 -7.13 -9.96
C LYS A 56 9.01 -6.81 -9.85
N ALA A 57 9.41 -5.68 -10.39
CA ALA A 57 10.69 -5.07 -10.10
C ALA A 57 10.45 -3.65 -9.56
N ALA A 58 11.36 -3.13 -8.76
CA ALA A 58 11.41 -1.70 -8.47
C ALA A 58 12.59 -1.08 -9.21
N ASP A 59 12.48 0.21 -9.52
CA ASP A 59 13.61 0.96 -10.06
C ASP A 59 14.68 1.13 -8.98
N ARG A 60 15.93 0.79 -9.28
CA ARG A 60 17.07 1.04 -8.39
C ARG A 60 17.18 2.52 -7.99
N GLU A 61 16.82 3.45 -8.87
CA GLU A 61 16.83 4.88 -8.52
C GLU A 61 15.74 5.25 -7.52
N GLU A 62 14.54 4.67 -7.63
CA GLU A 62 13.46 4.90 -6.66
C GLU A 62 13.84 4.36 -5.28
N ILE A 63 14.50 3.20 -5.24
CA ILE A 63 15.08 2.62 -4.02
C ILE A 63 16.14 3.55 -3.44
N ALA A 64 17.09 4.03 -4.25
CA ALA A 64 18.16 4.91 -3.81
C ALA A 64 17.61 6.26 -3.31
N MET A 65 16.59 6.81 -3.99
CA MET A 65 15.90 8.03 -3.54
C MET A 65 15.20 7.82 -2.21
N LEU A 66 14.49 6.70 -2.02
CA LEU A 66 13.82 6.39 -0.75
C LEU A 66 14.84 6.27 0.39
N VAL A 67 15.91 5.48 0.20
CA VAL A 67 16.99 5.32 1.19
C VAL A 67 17.67 6.66 1.45
N GLY A 68 17.93 7.45 0.41
CA GLY A 68 18.51 8.79 0.52
C GLY A 68 17.64 9.74 1.34
N LYS A 69 16.32 9.75 1.12
CA LYS A 69 15.37 10.55 1.93
C LYS A 69 15.37 10.11 3.39
N LEU A 70 15.37 8.81 3.66
CA LEU A 70 15.43 8.29 5.03
C LEU A 70 16.74 8.64 5.72
N HIS A 71 17.86 8.52 5.02
CA HIS A 71 19.18 8.85 5.55
C HIS A 71 19.36 10.35 5.76
N ALA A 72 18.77 11.20 4.91
CA ALA A 72 18.77 12.65 5.09
C ALA A 72 18.03 13.10 6.36
N LYS A 73 17.09 12.28 6.87
CA LYS A 73 16.38 12.51 8.14
C LYS A 73 17.10 11.91 9.34
N ALA A 74 18.19 11.18 9.13
CA ALA A 74 18.92 10.48 10.18
C ALA A 74 20.23 11.20 10.52
N VAL A 75 20.56 11.28 11.81
CA VAL A 75 21.86 11.76 12.28
C VAL A 75 22.86 10.60 12.30
N GLU A 76 24.05 10.78 11.77
CA GLU A 76 25.08 9.74 11.75
C GLU A 76 25.59 9.45 13.17
N LEU A 77 25.70 8.16 13.51
CA LEU A 77 26.30 7.64 14.73
C LEU A 77 27.48 6.74 14.39
N SER A 78 28.61 6.99 15.03
CA SER A 78 29.83 6.20 14.89
C SER A 78 29.78 4.87 15.66
N ALA A 79 28.89 4.73 16.65
CA ALA A 79 28.74 3.52 17.46
C ALA A 79 27.26 3.27 17.82
N GLU A 80 26.92 2.02 18.15
CA GLU A 80 25.59 1.68 18.65
C GLU A 80 25.36 2.35 20.02
N VAL A 81 24.30 3.15 20.11
CA VAL A 81 23.88 3.80 21.35
C VAL A 81 22.79 2.95 22.01
N ASP A 82 22.93 2.74 23.31
CA ASP A 82 22.00 1.92 24.06
C ASP A 82 20.56 2.50 24.02
N GLY A 83 19.59 1.61 23.89
CA GLY A 83 18.17 1.95 23.75
C GLY A 83 17.67 2.25 22.31
N LEU A 84 18.55 2.53 21.34
CA LEU A 84 18.15 2.66 19.93
C LEU A 84 18.15 1.31 19.23
N VAL A 85 17.12 1.04 18.42
CA VAL A 85 16.96 -0.27 17.77
C VAL A 85 16.66 -0.13 16.27
N PRO A 86 16.91 -1.16 15.46
CA PRO A 86 16.52 -1.18 14.06
C PRO A 86 15.00 -0.98 13.88
N VAL A 87 14.59 -0.46 12.71
CA VAL A 87 13.19 -0.17 12.36
C VAL A 87 12.26 -1.36 12.63
N SER A 88 12.69 -2.58 12.27
CA SER A 88 11.91 -3.81 12.48
C SER A 88 11.63 -4.07 13.97
N LYS A 89 12.66 -3.93 14.82
CA LYS A 89 12.55 -4.15 16.26
C LYS A 89 11.78 -3.03 16.96
N ALA A 90 11.87 -1.80 16.45
CA ALA A 90 11.06 -0.68 16.94
C ALA A 90 9.58 -0.89 16.64
N ALA A 91 9.26 -1.30 15.41
CA ALA A 91 7.89 -1.62 14.98
C ALA A 91 7.28 -2.72 15.86
N GLU A 92 8.02 -3.79 16.12
CA GLU A 92 7.60 -4.87 17.01
C GLU A 92 7.32 -4.37 18.44
N LYS A 93 8.27 -3.64 19.04
CA LYS A 93 8.13 -3.10 20.40
C LYS A 93 6.96 -2.11 20.53
N ALA A 94 6.69 -1.33 19.49
CA ALA A 94 5.60 -0.37 19.45
C ALA A 94 4.25 -0.98 19.04
N LYS A 95 4.24 -2.26 18.59
CA LYS A 95 3.09 -2.97 18.03
C LYS A 95 2.46 -2.25 16.84
N VAL A 96 3.30 -1.75 15.94
CA VAL A 96 2.87 -1.08 14.69
C VAL A 96 3.51 -1.77 13.48
N PRO A 97 2.92 -1.68 12.28
CA PRO A 97 3.57 -2.11 11.05
C PRO A 97 4.92 -1.41 10.83
N GLY A 98 5.90 -2.11 10.24
CA GLY A 98 7.21 -1.52 9.94
C GLY A 98 7.13 -0.31 9.00
N ILE A 99 6.19 -0.35 8.05
CA ILE A 99 5.92 0.77 7.15
C ILE A 99 5.46 2.03 7.88
N THR A 100 4.72 1.89 8.98
CA THR A 100 4.31 3.03 9.82
C THR A 100 5.53 3.75 10.39
N VAL A 101 6.54 3.00 10.84
CA VAL A 101 7.80 3.60 11.32
C VAL A 101 8.53 4.32 10.19
N VAL A 102 8.58 3.74 8.99
CA VAL A 102 9.16 4.39 7.80
C VAL A 102 8.42 5.70 7.47
N HIS A 103 7.09 5.69 7.49
CA HIS A 103 6.28 6.88 7.31
C HIS A 103 6.52 7.93 8.40
N MET A 104 6.70 7.52 9.65
CA MET A 104 7.01 8.42 10.76
C MET A 104 8.38 9.10 10.59
N ILE A 105 9.39 8.38 10.08
CA ILE A 105 10.70 8.96 9.74
C ILE A 105 10.55 9.97 8.60
N LEU A 106 9.92 9.57 7.49
CA LEU A 106 9.78 10.42 6.31
C LEU A 106 8.91 11.66 6.55
N GLY A 107 7.91 11.55 7.42
CA GLY A 107 7.04 12.65 7.82
C GLY A 107 7.65 13.57 8.87
N GLY A 108 8.83 13.25 9.43
CA GLY A 108 9.45 14.07 10.48
C GLY A 108 8.79 13.94 11.84
N PHE A 109 8.02 12.89 12.08
CA PHE A 109 7.41 12.64 13.39
C PHE A 109 8.43 12.20 14.44
N LEU A 110 9.52 11.55 14.02
CA LEU A 110 10.58 11.06 14.89
C LEU A 110 11.75 12.02 14.88
N LYS A 111 12.14 12.50 16.06
CA LYS A 111 13.34 13.34 16.26
C LYS A 111 14.57 12.49 16.49
N ARG A 112 14.42 11.29 17.06
CA ARG A 112 15.54 10.39 17.41
C ARG A 112 15.74 9.34 16.33
N VAL A 113 16.05 9.79 15.11
CA VAL A 113 16.42 8.93 13.99
C VAL A 113 17.91 9.03 13.75
N PHE A 114 18.59 7.89 13.77
CA PHE A 114 20.01 7.81 13.59
C PHE A 114 20.38 6.78 12.53
N ARG A 115 21.55 6.95 11.93
CA ARG A 115 22.14 5.99 10.99
C ARG A 115 23.47 5.51 11.55
N LEU A 116 23.67 4.20 11.60
CA LEU A 116 24.95 3.62 11.99
C LEU A 116 25.97 3.74 10.85
N ALA A 117 27.14 4.31 11.13
CA ALA A 117 28.24 4.41 10.18
C ALA A 117 28.69 3.01 9.73
N GLY A 118 28.93 2.83 8.42
CA GLY A 118 29.33 1.55 7.84
C GLY A 118 28.19 0.56 7.59
N GLN A 119 26.94 0.91 7.90
CA GLN A 119 25.75 0.18 7.46
C GLN A 119 24.98 0.95 6.38
N ASP A 120 24.37 0.20 5.46
CA ASP A 120 23.60 0.73 4.34
C ASP A 120 22.12 0.38 4.42
N GLY A 121 21.32 1.07 3.60
CA GLY A 121 19.88 0.83 3.47
C GLY A 121 19.07 1.18 4.70
N VAL A 122 17.86 0.60 4.79
CA VAL A 122 16.92 0.80 5.90
C VAL A 122 17.42 0.11 7.17
N GLY A 123 18.19 -0.98 7.04
CA GLY A 123 18.80 -1.70 8.16
C GLY A 123 19.81 -0.87 8.96
N ALA A 124 20.40 0.16 8.36
CA ALA A 124 21.32 1.08 9.03
C ALA A 124 20.61 2.04 10.01
N LEU A 125 19.29 2.20 9.87
CA LEU A 125 18.52 3.14 10.68
C LEU A 125 18.33 2.59 12.10
N ARG A 126 18.41 3.50 13.07
CA ARG A 126 18.22 3.26 14.50
C ARG A 126 17.24 4.31 15.02
N VAL A 127 16.19 3.83 15.67
CA VAL A 127 15.12 4.68 16.21
C VAL A 127 14.80 4.31 17.65
N ASP A 128 14.26 5.26 18.40
CA ASP A 128 13.78 5.03 19.76
C ASP A 128 12.38 4.39 19.75
N PRO A 129 12.20 3.16 20.25
CA PRO A 129 10.89 2.50 20.28
C PRO A 129 9.87 3.22 21.18
N ALA A 130 10.31 3.98 22.18
CA ALA A 130 9.42 4.76 23.04
C ALA A 130 8.80 5.94 22.28
N GLU A 131 9.61 6.64 21.46
CA GLU A 131 9.15 7.72 20.59
C GLU A 131 8.14 7.21 19.56
N VAL A 132 8.43 6.08 18.91
CA VAL A 132 7.48 5.41 17.99
C VAL A 132 6.15 5.09 18.69
N LYS A 133 6.21 4.59 19.93
CA LYS A 133 5.02 4.26 20.72
C LYS A 133 4.22 5.50 21.12
N GLN A 134 4.86 6.64 21.33
CA GLN A 134 4.19 7.91 21.61
C GLN A 134 3.44 8.42 20.38
N HIS A 135 4.09 8.38 19.21
CA HIS A 135 3.50 8.88 17.97
C HIS A 135 2.52 7.91 17.31
N ARG A 136 2.41 6.65 17.77
CA ARG A 136 1.42 5.69 17.24
C ARG A 136 0.00 6.22 17.31
N ILE A 137 -0.35 7.03 18.32
CA ILE A 137 -1.72 7.53 18.54
C ILE A 137 -2.18 8.38 17.36
N SER A 138 -1.26 9.16 16.77
CA SER A 138 -1.52 9.96 15.58
C SER A 138 -1.83 9.12 14.34
N CYS A 139 -1.59 7.81 14.38
CA CYS A 139 -1.79 6.84 13.30
C CYS A 139 -2.70 5.67 13.73
N THR A 140 -3.54 5.78 14.77
CA THR A 140 -4.40 4.67 15.23
C THR A 140 -5.89 4.81 14.88
N GLU A 141 -6.38 6.01 14.57
CA GLU A 141 -7.81 6.25 14.31
C GLU A 141 -8.16 6.03 12.83
N GLY A 142 -8.07 4.78 12.37
CA GLY A 142 -8.55 4.35 11.06
C GLY A 142 -7.81 3.14 10.49
N LEU A 143 -7.84 2.98 9.17
CA LEU A 143 -7.31 1.81 8.48
C LEU A 143 -6.14 2.19 7.57
N SER A 144 -5.07 1.39 7.63
CA SER A 144 -4.03 1.42 6.61
C SER A 144 -4.59 1.00 5.23
N PRO A 145 -3.91 1.31 4.11
CA PRO A 145 -4.33 0.85 2.79
C PRO A 145 -4.53 -0.68 2.73
N MET A 146 -3.64 -1.45 3.37
CA MET A 146 -3.75 -2.90 3.40
C MET A 146 -5.02 -3.37 4.12
N GLU A 147 -5.36 -2.78 5.26
CA GLU A 147 -6.55 -3.14 6.03
C GLU A 147 -7.83 -2.72 5.31
N ALA A 148 -7.86 -1.51 4.74
CA ALA A 148 -8.98 -1.00 3.98
C ALA A 148 -9.28 -1.89 2.76
N PHE A 149 -8.26 -2.21 1.96
CA PHE A 149 -8.44 -3.04 0.76
C PHE A 149 -8.77 -4.50 1.11
N ALA A 150 -8.20 -5.04 2.20
CA ALA A 150 -8.55 -6.36 2.70
C ALA A 150 -10.01 -6.42 3.17
N SER A 151 -10.50 -5.41 3.89
CA SER A 151 -11.90 -5.28 4.31
C SER A 151 -12.88 -5.26 3.12
N LEU A 152 -12.45 -4.66 2.01
CA LEU A 152 -13.18 -4.62 0.75
C LEU A 152 -12.99 -5.88 -0.11
N LYS A 153 -12.08 -6.79 0.27
CA LYS A 153 -11.69 -8.00 -0.49
C LYS A 153 -11.24 -7.71 -1.92
N ILE A 154 -10.49 -6.62 -2.09
CA ILE A 154 -9.93 -6.20 -3.38
C ILE A 154 -8.41 -6.29 -3.35
N SER A 155 -7.80 -6.39 -4.53
CA SER A 155 -6.34 -6.32 -4.62
C SER A 155 -5.84 -4.89 -4.37
N ARG A 156 -4.57 -4.76 -3.96
CA ARG A 156 -3.90 -3.46 -3.77
C ARG A 156 -4.03 -2.55 -4.98
N ASN A 157 -3.87 -3.10 -6.18
CA ASN A 157 -3.93 -2.33 -7.42
C ASN A 157 -5.34 -1.77 -7.64
N ILE A 158 -6.38 -2.58 -7.42
CA ILE A 158 -7.77 -2.15 -7.54
C ILE A 158 -8.08 -1.06 -6.51
N GLY A 159 -7.69 -1.27 -5.25
CA GLY A 159 -7.91 -0.29 -4.18
C GLY A 159 -7.30 1.07 -4.50
N TRP A 160 -6.07 1.07 -5.00
CA TRP A 160 -5.40 2.29 -5.43
C TRP A 160 -6.00 2.92 -6.70
N CYS A 161 -6.46 2.13 -7.67
CA CYS A 161 -7.22 2.67 -8.80
C CYS A 161 -8.51 3.37 -8.36
N LEU A 162 -9.21 2.86 -7.33
CA LEU A 162 -10.39 3.51 -6.76
C LEU A 162 -10.04 4.82 -6.05
N VAL A 163 -8.87 4.88 -5.40
CA VAL A 163 -8.37 6.11 -4.76
C VAL A 163 -8.04 7.18 -5.80
N ASP A 164 -7.34 6.81 -6.87
CA ASP A 164 -6.93 7.74 -7.94
C ASP A 164 -8.11 8.34 -8.71
N ARG A 165 -9.29 7.69 -8.65
CA ARG A 165 -10.54 8.18 -9.24
C ARG A 165 -11.29 9.17 -8.35
N CYS A 166 -10.95 9.32 -7.08
CA CYS A 166 -11.63 10.28 -6.22
C CYS A 166 -11.41 11.71 -6.77
N PRO A 167 -12.47 12.53 -6.97
CA PRO A 167 -13.81 12.44 -6.39
C PRO A 167 -14.93 11.91 -7.32
N ASP A 168 -14.64 11.08 -8.31
CA ASP A 168 -15.66 10.46 -9.16
C ASP A 168 -16.73 9.69 -8.34
N GLU A 169 -17.93 9.49 -8.91
CA GLU A 169 -19.07 8.81 -8.24
C GLU A 169 -18.71 7.45 -7.62
N VAL A 170 -17.71 6.77 -8.20
CA VAL A 170 -17.20 5.48 -7.74
C VAL A 170 -15.71 5.56 -7.43
N GLY A 171 -15.36 6.49 -6.53
CA GLY A 171 -14.05 6.58 -5.88
C GLY A 171 -14.05 6.06 -4.44
N LEU A 172 -12.86 5.78 -3.93
CA LEU A 172 -12.62 5.55 -2.50
C LEU A 172 -11.83 6.74 -1.94
N ALA A 173 -12.47 7.54 -1.09
CA ALA A 173 -11.80 8.69 -0.48
C ALA A 173 -10.67 8.22 0.45
N VAL A 174 -9.50 8.83 0.28
CA VAL A 174 -8.33 8.63 1.13
C VAL A 174 -8.07 9.91 1.92
N ASN A 175 -7.83 9.77 3.21
CA ASN A 175 -7.34 10.83 4.05
C ASN A 175 -5.81 10.78 4.07
N TRP A 176 -5.18 11.94 4.18
CA TRP A 176 -3.73 12.04 4.22
C TRP A 176 -3.31 12.57 5.58
N ILE A 177 -2.57 11.77 6.33
CA ILE A 177 -1.89 12.27 7.53
C ILE A 177 -0.66 13.03 7.04
N ILE A 178 -0.63 14.33 7.35
CA ILE A 178 0.47 15.23 7.01
C ILE A 178 1.41 15.28 8.22
N GLY A 179 2.67 14.93 8.00
CA GLY A 179 3.70 15.05 9.03
C GLY A 179 4.25 16.47 9.18
N PRO A 180 5.00 16.74 10.25
CA PRO A 180 5.68 18.03 10.45
C PRO A 180 6.47 18.56 9.26
N ASP A 181 7.03 17.66 8.44
CA ASP A 181 7.82 18.04 7.27
C ASP A 181 6.99 18.45 6.04
N GLU A 182 5.66 18.26 6.06
CA GLU A 182 4.67 18.51 4.98
C GLU A 182 4.91 17.81 3.63
N ASP A 183 6.14 17.43 3.34
CA ASP A 183 6.64 16.79 2.11
C ASP A 183 6.25 15.32 1.98
N HIS A 184 5.81 14.70 3.08
CA HIS A 184 5.44 13.29 3.13
C HIS A 184 4.02 13.13 3.66
N ARG A 185 3.21 12.42 2.89
CA ARG A 185 1.81 12.13 3.21
C ARG A 185 1.63 10.65 3.43
N ILE A 186 0.96 10.30 4.52
CA ILE A 186 0.67 8.92 4.87
C ILE A 186 -0.79 8.65 4.49
N PRO A 187 -1.06 7.67 3.61
CA PRO A 187 -2.43 7.34 3.25
C PRO A 187 -3.15 6.66 4.41
N TRP A 188 -4.37 7.12 4.67
CA TRP A 188 -5.18 6.65 5.79
C TRP A 188 -6.66 6.62 5.40
N PHE A 189 -7.39 5.59 5.82
CA PHE A 189 -8.80 5.43 5.48
C PHE A 189 -9.69 5.51 6.72
N ASP A 190 -10.71 6.36 6.66
CA ASP A 190 -11.77 6.38 7.66
C ASP A 190 -12.58 5.06 7.56
N PRO A 191 -12.72 4.29 8.66
CA PRO A 191 -13.56 3.09 8.67
C PRO A 191 -14.99 3.34 8.18
N ALA A 192 -15.56 4.53 8.46
CA ALA A 192 -16.90 4.91 8.01
C ALA A 192 -16.96 5.05 6.48
N VAL A 193 -15.94 5.63 5.86
CA VAL A 193 -15.84 5.74 4.39
C VAL A 193 -15.73 4.35 3.75
N VAL A 194 -14.91 3.47 4.32
CA VAL A 194 -14.78 2.09 3.83
C VAL A 194 -16.11 1.32 3.99
N ALA A 195 -16.81 1.52 5.11
CA ALA A 195 -18.11 0.92 5.36
C ALA A 195 -19.21 1.43 4.42
N ASP A 196 -19.25 2.74 4.16
CA ASP A 196 -20.16 3.35 3.19
C ASP A 196 -19.92 2.79 1.78
N PHE A 197 -18.66 2.76 1.33
CA PHE A 197 -18.32 2.14 0.05
C PHE A 197 -18.79 0.69 -0.02
N LYS A 198 -18.58 -0.06 1.07
CA LYS A 198 -19.02 -1.46 1.23
C LYS A 198 -20.54 -1.63 1.18
N ALA A 199 -21.30 -0.63 1.62
CA ALA A 199 -22.76 -0.60 1.63
C ALA A 199 -23.38 -0.17 0.29
N ARG A 200 -22.69 0.69 -0.47
CA ARG A 200 -23.13 1.13 -1.80
C ARG A 200 -22.76 0.15 -2.91
N LEU A 201 -21.57 -0.43 -2.83
CA LEU A 201 -20.96 -1.18 -3.93
C LEU A 201 -20.49 -2.57 -3.49
N THR A 202 -20.56 -3.51 -4.44
CA THR A 202 -20.06 -4.87 -4.26
C THR A 202 -19.43 -5.39 -5.55
N HIS A 203 -18.64 -6.44 -5.44
CA HIS A 203 -18.00 -7.16 -6.54
C HIS A 203 -18.29 -8.66 -6.44
N PRO A 204 -18.03 -9.45 -7.50
CA PRO A 204 -18.39 -10.86 -7.55
C PRO A 204 -17.87 -11.71 -6.38
N VAL A 205 -16.67 -11.42 -5.86
CA VAL A 205 -16.09 -12.16 -4.72
C VAL A 205 -16.94 -11.99 -3.45
N ARG A 206 -17.40 -10.78 -3.16
CA ARG A 206 -18.25 -10.51 -1.98
C ARG A 206 -19.66 -11.05 -2.13
N ILE A 207 -20.22 -11.04 -3.34
CA ILE A 207 -21.52 -11.66 -3.61
C ILE A 207 -21.42 -13.17 -3.40
N ALA A 208 -20.37 -13.80 -3.96
CA ALA A 208 -20.10 -15.23 -3.82
C ALA A 208 -20.05 -15.64 -2.33
N GLU A 209 -19.29 -14.91 -1.52
CA GLU A 209 -19.22 -15.16 -0.08
C GLU A 209 -20.56 -14.95 0.63
N ARG A 210 -21.26 -13.84 0.35
CA ARG A 210 -22.54 -13.52 0.99
C ARG A 210 -23.59 -14.62 0.77
N HIS A 211 -23.59 -15.24 -0.41
CA HIS A 211 -24.58 -16.23 -0.81
C HIS A 211 -24.05 -17.68 -0.78
N GLY A 212 -22.79 -17.89 -0.39
CA GLY A 212 -22.17 -19.23 -0.34
C GLY A 212 -22.06 -19.92 -1.71
N ILE A 213 -22.00 -19.16 -2.81
CA ILE A 213 -21.95 -19.69 -4.17
C ILE A 213 -20.60 -19.41 -4.83
N GLN A 214 -20.25 -20.16 -5.87
CA GLN A 214 -19.01 -19.94 -6.60
C GLN A 214 -19.02 -18.62 -7.38
N ILE A 215 -17.86 -17.94 -7.46
CA ILE A 215 -17.70 -16.68 -8.19
C ILE A 215 -18.14 -16.81 -9.66
N GLY A 216 -17.84 -17.94 -10.31
CA GLY A 216 -18.25 -18.21 -11.68
C GLY A 216 -19.77 -18.20 -11.85
N GLU A 217 -20.51 -18.74 -10.88
CA GLU A 217 -21.97 -18.74 -10.88
C GLU A 217 -22.53 -17.33 -10.70
N VAL A 218 -21.96 -16.52 -9.79
CA VAL A 218 -22.32 -15.10 -9.62
C VAL A 218 -22.19 -14.36 -10.95
N VAL A 219 -21.02 -14.48 -11.62
CA VAL A 219 -20.76 -13.80 -12.89
C VAL A 219 -21.73 -14.30 -13.97
N GLY A 220 -22.02 -15.60 -14.01
CA GLY A 220 -22.99 -16.19 -14.93
C GLY A 220 -24.41 -15.67 -14.72
N ARG A 221 -24.86 -15.54 -13.47
CA ARG A 221 -26.20 -15.02 -13.14
C ARG A 221 -26.35 -13.54 -13.46
N LEU A 222 -25.34 -12.72 -13.13
CA LEU A 222 -25.30 -11.30 -13.48
C LEU A 222 -25.40 -11.09 -15.00
N LYS A 223 -24.64 -11.88 -15.79
CA LYS A 223 -24.68 -11.84 -17.26
C LYS A 223 -26.05 -12.26 -17.82
N ARG A 224 -26.62 -13.38 -17.35
CA ARG A 224 -27.94 -13.87 -17.77
C ARG A 224 -29.05 -12.84 -17.54
N ARG A 225 -28.94 -12.09 -16.45
CA ARG A 225 -29.90 -11.05 -16.05
C ARG A 225 -29.57 -9.65 -16.59
N ARG A 226 -28.51 -9.54 -17.41
CA ARG A 226 -28.05 -8.30 -18.06
C ARG A 226 -27.79 -7.16 -17.07
N VAL A 227 -27.38 -7.48 -15.84
CA VAL A 227 -27.00 -6.47 -14.84
C VAL A 227 -25.69 -5.85 -15.30
N ARG A 228 -25.68 -4.53 -15.51
CA ARG A 228 -24.48 -3.80 -15.93
C ARG A 228 -23.66 -3.40 -14.70
N PRO A 229 -22.34 -3.56 -14.74
CA PRO A 229 -21.49 -3.02 -13.70
C PRO A 229 -21.48 -1.50 -13.78
N GLU A 230 -21.34 -0.87 -12.62
CA GLU A 230 -21.10 0.56 -12.48
C GLU A 230 -19.66 0.92 -12.84
N LEU A 231 -18.71 0.09 -12.41
CA LEU A 231 -17.32 0.13 -12.88
C LEU A 231 -16.96 -1.19 -13.52
N SER A 232 -16.40 -1.12 -14.71
CA SER A 232 -15.98 -2.30 -15.46
C SER A 232 -14.59 -2.79 -15.06
N GLU A 233 -14.34 -4.07 -15.31
CA GLU A 233 -13.02 -4.69 -15.17
C GLU A 233 -11.95 -3.97 -16.00
N SER A 234 -12.30 -3.42 -17.16
CA SER A 234 -11.37 -2.63 -17.98
C SER A 234 -10.96 -1.30 -17.35
N GLU A 235 -11.78 -0.74 -16.46
CA GLU A 235 -11.49 0.55 -15.82
C GLU A 235 -10.64 0.41 -14.57
N VAL A 236 -10.96 -0.57 -13.72
CA VAL A 236 -10.35 -0.67 -12.39
C VAL A 236 -9.78 -2.05 -12.07
N GLY A 237 -9.87 -3.01 -12.99
CA GLY A 237 -9.37 -4.37 -12.83
C GLY A 237 -10.39 -5.35 -12.24
N GLU A 238 -11.60 -4.89 -11.89
CA GLU A 238 -12.71 -5.75 -11.47
C GLU A 238 -14.07 -5.07 -11.71
N ASN A 239 -15.14 -5.86 -11.88
CA ASN A 239 -16.49 -5.35 -12.05
C ASN A 239 -17.13 -4.99 -10.69
N PHE A 240 -17.52 -3.74 -10.50
CA PHE A 240 -18.31 -3.29 -9.34
C PHE A 240 -19.76 -3.04 -9.73
N TYR A 241 -20.67 -3.41 -8.84
CA TYR A 241 -22.11 -3.28 -9.01
C TYR A 241 -22.68 -2.50 -7.82
N ARG A 242 -23.65 -1.62 -8.06
CA ARG A 242 -24.39 -0.98 -6.95
C ARG A 242 -25.27 -2.04 -6.30
N ILE A 243 -25.25 -2.09 -4.97
CA ILE A 243 -26.03 -3.10 -4.23
C ILE A 243 -27.54 -2.94 -4.48
N ARG A 244 -28.02 -1.70 -4.64
CA ARG A 244 -29.43 -1.39 -4.96
C ARG A 244 -29.91 -1.98 -6.29
N ASP A 245 -29.00 -2.27 -7.22
CA ASP A 245 -29.34 -2.81 -8.55
C ASP A 245 -29.38 -4.36 -8.52
N LEU A 246 -28.91 -4.98 -7.42
CA LEU A 246 -28.94 -6.42 -7.21
C LEU A 246 -30.25 -6.83 -6.53
N LYS A 247 -31.19 -7.36 -7.31
CA LYS A 247 -32.41 -7.96 -6.77
C LYS A 247 -32.10 -9.18 -5.89
N ALA A 248 -32.83 -9.33 -4.79
CA ALA A 248 -32.58 -10.36 -3.78
C ALA A 248 -32.74 -11.80 -4.33
N ASP A 249 -33.58 -11.99 -5.34
CA ASP A 249 -33.85 -13.26 -6.02
C ASP A 249 -32.75 -13.70 -7.02
N LEU A 250 -31.72 -12.88 -7.22
CA LEU A 250 -30.64 -13.20 -8.15
C LEU A 250 -29.73 -14.34 -7.66
N PHE A 251 -29.62 -14.54 -6.35
CA PHE A 251 -28.58 -15.38 -5.75
C PHE A 251 -29.10 -16.40 -4.73
N THR A 252 -30.41 -16.43 -4.47
CA THR A 252 -31.12 -17.60 -3.92
C THR A 252 -31.32 -18.68 -4.97
#